data_AF-A0A349YDS2-F1
#
_entry.id   AF-A0A349YDS2-F1
#
_cell.length_a   1.000
_cell.length_b   1.000
_cell.length_c   1.000
_cell.angle_alpha   90.00
_cell.angle_beta   90.00
_cell.angle_gamma   90.00
#
_symmetry.space_group_name_H-M   'P 1'
#
loop_
_entity.id
_entity.type
_entity.pdbx_description
1 polymer ?
#
loop_
_entity_poly.entity_id
_entity_poly.type
_entity_poly.pdbx_seq_one_letter_code
_entity_poly.pdbx_strand_id
1 'polypeptide(L)'
;MTDPRLNNGASAPNLHDLSSFSNISSSTAQLVCDLNMAQRFLTRLDEDADQFTFQTFDDNTTGGGERRAELSQIRHGALEDLFSWLAKMNRSGAGIFVTVNETDGRGRKKDNIKKVRA
;
A
#
# COMPACT_ATOMS: atom_id res chain seq x y z
N MET A 1 35.98 -7.41 -58.19
CA MET A 1 35.12 -8.34 -57.43
C MET A 1 35.96 -8.91 -56.29
N THR A 2 35.98 -8.21 -55.15
CA THR A 2 36.34 -8.65 -53.79
C THR A 2 36.39 -7.38 -52.94
N ASP A 3 35.36 -7.19 -52.13
CA ASP A 3 35.30 -6.19 -51.08
C ASP A 3 35.73 -6.91 -49.79
N PRO A 4 36.74 -6.42 -49.03
CA PRO A 4 36.73 -6.67 -47.61
C PRO A 4 37.03 -5.39 -46.84
N ARG A 5 35.94 -4.81 -46.35
CA ARG A 5 35.90 -3.93 -45.17
C ARG A 5 36.68 -4.58 -44.02
N LEU A 6 37.56 -3.82 -43.36
CA LEU A 6 37.82 -3.78 -41.90
C LEU A 6 39.25 -3.33 -41.61
N ASN A 7 39.49 -2.01 -41.48
CA ASN A 7 40.50 -1.51 -40.57
C ASN A 7 40.24 -0.02 -40.27
N ASN A 8 39.30 0.28 -39.37
CA ASN A 8 39.27 1.57 -38.70
C ASN A 8 39.29 1.29 -37.21
N GLY A 9 40.40 1.67 -36.58
CA GLY A 9 40.59 1.62 -35.14
C GLY A 9 39.51 2.46 -34.45
N ALA A 10 38.63 1.78 -33.74
CA ALA A 10 37.96 2.34 -32.59
C ALA A 10 38.40 1.47 -31.42
N SER A 11 39.24 2.04 -30.56
CA SER A 11 39.61 1.46 -29.28
C SER A 11 38.37 0.90 -28.60
N ALA A 12 38.41 -0.38 -28.24
CA ALA A 12 37.38 -0.98 -27.43
C ALA A 12 37.20 -0.13 -26.16
N PRO A 13 35.97 0.28 -25.80
CA PRO A 13 35.76 0.87 -24.48
C PRO A 13 36.14 -0.18 -23.44
N ASN A 14 37.04 0.23 -22.54
CA ASN A 14 37.63 -0.57 -21.48
C ASN A 14 36.54 -1.32 -20.70
N LEU A 15 36.64 -2.66 -20.65
CA LEU A 15 35.70 -3.57 -20.00
C LEU A 15 35.91 -3.58 -18.46
N HIS A 16 35.94 -2.41 -17.83
CA HIS A 16 36.13 -2.25 -16.38
C HIS A 16 35.17 -1.25 -15.73
N ASP A 17 34.01 -0.96 -16.35
CA ASP A 17 32.94 -0.22 -15.68
C ASP A 17 31.63 -1.01 -15.72
N LEU A 18 31.62 -2.13 -15.00
CA LEU A 18 30.38 -2.85 -14.66
C LEU A 18 29.94 -2.58 -13.22
N SER A 19 30.57 -1.63 -12.51
CA SER A 19 30.13 -1.19 -11.18
C SER A 19 28.93 -0.23 -11.22
N SER A 20 28.51 0.21 -12.40
CA SER A 20 27.45 1.23 -12.53
C SER A 20 26.04 0.66 -12.80
N PHE A 21 25.88 -0.67 -12.90
CA PHE A 21 24.55 -1.29 -13.10
C PHE A 21 24.12 -2.25 -11.99
N SER A 22 24.83 -2.30 -10.86
CA SER A 22 24.50 -3.18 -9.74
C SER A 22 23.40 -2.63 -8.81
N ASN A 23 22.59 -1.67 -9.25
CA ASN A 23 21.54 -1.08 -8.41
C ASN A 23 20.15 -1.03 -9.06
N ILE A 24 19.83 -2.03 -9.89
CA ILE A 24 18.43 -2.46 -10.01
C ILE A 24 18.12 -3.32 -8.76
N SER A 25 18.26 -2.72 -7.58
CA SER A 25 17.53 -3.19 -6.41
C SER A 25 16.08 -2.96 -6.76
N SER A 26 15.35 -4.06 -6.90
CA SER A 26 13.90 -4.13 -7.03
C SER A 26 13.28 -2.89 -6.40
N SER A 27 12.74 -2.00 -7.23
CA SER A 27 12.06 -0.80 -6.74
C SER A 27 10.85 -1.26 -5.95
N THR A 28 11.05 -1.51 -4.65
CA THR A 28 10.01 -1.38 -3.65
C THR A 28 9.65 0.09 -3.68
N ALA A 29 8.85 0.50 -4.67
CA ALA A 29 8.13 1.75 -4.63
C ALA A 29 7.41 1.71 -3.29
N GLN A 30 8.00 2.37 -2.31
CA GLN A 30 7.49 2.37 -0.96
C GLN A 30 6.12 2.98 -1.10
N LEU A 31 5.07 2.17 -0.93
CA LEU A 31 3.69 2.64 -0.96
C LEU A 31 3.57 3.67 0.15
N VAL A 32 3.72 4.94 -0.23
CA VAL A 32 3.54 6.06 0.69
C VAL A 32 2.04 6.20 0.85
N CYS A 33 1.55 5.95 2.06
CA CYS A 33 0.16 6.21 2.38
C CYS A 33 -0.10 7.73 2.21
N ASP A 34 -1.04 8.10 1.35
CA ASP A 34 -1.41 9.49 1.11
C ASP A 34 -2.62 9.87 1.97
N LEU A 35 -2.38 10.71 2.99
CA LEU A 35 -3.41 11.20 3.89
C LEU A 35 -4.48 12.03 3.15
N ASN A 36 -4.08 12.88 2.21
CA ASN A 36 -5.00 13.75 1.49
C ASN A 36 -5.94 12.94 0.60
N MET A 37 -5.43 11.92 -0.09
CA MET A 37 -6.27 11.03 -0.88
C MET A 37 -7.23 10.24 0.01
N ALA A 38 -6.75 9.72 1.15
CA ALA A 38 -7.61 9.00 2.10
C ALA A 38 -8.71 9.92 2.65
N GLN A 39 -8.39 11.15 3.03
CA GLN A 39 -9.36 12.12 3.52
C GLN A 39 -10.41 12.44 2.46
N ARG A 40 -10.00 12.74 1.23
CA ARG A 40 -10.93 13.01 0.11
C ARG A 40 -11.87 11.84 -0.16
N PHE A 41 -11.37 10.61 -0.07
CA PHE A 41 -12.18 9.41 -0.23
C PHE A 41 -13.23 9.30 0.89
N LEU A 42 -12.82 9.49 2.14
CA LEU A 42 -13.74 9.43 3.29
C LEU A 42 -14.76 10.56 3.29
N THR A 43 -14.37 11.78 2.96
CA THR A 43 -15.31 12.90 2.77
C THR A 43 -16.34 12.59 1.68
N ARG A 44 -15.94 11.90 0.60
CA ARG A 44 -16.89 11.52 -0.44
C ARG A 44 -17.86 10.43 0.02
N LEU A 45 -17.42 9.59 0.95
CA LEU A 45 -18.21 8.53 1.54
C LEU A 45 -19.26 9.07 2.51
N ASP A 46 -18.84 9.99 3.39
CA ASP A 46 -19.70 10.70 4.33
C ASP A 46 -18.95 11.94 4.82
N GLU A 47 -19.42 13.13 4.45
CA GLU A 47 -18.78 14.40 4.82
C GLU A 47 -19.07 14.81 6.28
N ASP A 48 -20.18 14.33 6.84
CA ASP A 48 -20.64 14.64 8.20
C ASP A 48 -20.15 13.60 9.22
N ALA A 49 -19.39 12.59 8.79
CA ALA A 49 -18.91 11.53 9.67
C ALA A 49 -17.71 11.97 10.51
N ASP A 50 -17.92 12.09 11.83
CA ASP A 50 -16.85 12.33 12.81
C ASP A 50 -15.89 11.12 12.97
N GLN A 51 -16.35 9.92 12.61
CA GLN A 51 -15.59 8.69 12.80
C GLN A 51 -15.94 7.61 11.78
N PHE A 52 -14.92 6.82 11.45
CA PHE A 52 -15.02 5.65 10.59
C PHE A 52 -14.55 4.40 11.31
N THR A 53 -14.97 3.26 10.78
CA THR A 53 -14.57 1.95 11.28
C THR A 53 -13.64 1.30 10.28
N PHE A 54 -12.36 1.20 10.64
CA PHE A 54 -11.30 0.61 9.83
C PHE A 54 -11.06 -0.84 10.22
N GLN A 55 -10.67 -1.65 9.25
CA GLN A 55 -10.23 -3.03 9.47
C GLN A 55 -9.03 -3.32 8.62
N THR A 56 -8.08 -3.99 9.24
CA THR A 56 -6.92 -4.49 8.56
C THR A 56 -7.05 -5.99 8.40
N PHE A 57 -6.48 -6.51 7.34
CA PHE A 57 -6.33 -7.95 7.14
C PHE A 57 -4.89 -8.23 6.74
N ASP A 58 -4.35 -9.37 7.19
CA ASP A 58 -3.09 -9.85 6.64
C ASP A 58 -3.29 -10.17 5.15
N ASP A 59 -2.72 -9.32 4.29
CA ASP A 59 -2.80 -9.41 2.83
C ASP A 59 -1.50 -9.94 2.23
N ASN A 60 -0.60 -10.46 3.06
CA ASN A 60 0.57 -11.18 2.57
C ASN A 60 0.16 -12.62 2.21
N THR A 61 -0.29 -12.81 0.97
CA THR A 61 -0.58 -14.15 0.43
C THR A 61 0.68 -14.94 0.05
N THR A 62 1.85 -14.32 0.16
CA THR A 62 3.12 -14.89 -0.30
C THR A 62 3.66 -15.87 0.73
N GLY A 63 3.34 -17.16 0.55
CA GLY A 63 4.17 -18.25 1.09
C GLY A 63 3.54 -19.17 2.13
N GLY A 64 2.21 -19.41 2.10
CA GLY A 64 1.59 -20.50 2.89
C GLY A 64 1.81 -20.42 4.41
N GLY A 65 2.26 -19.28 4.92
CA GLY A 65 2.52 -19.04 6.33
C GLY A 65 1.24 -18.82 7.12
N GLU A 66 1.33 -19.02 8.44
CA GLU A 66 0.21 -18.77 9.35
C GLU A 66 -0.25 -17.31 9.27
N ARG A 67 -1.57 -17.12 9.28
CA ARG A 67 -2.19 -15.79 9.23
C ARG A 67 -1.78 -14.99 10.45
N ARG A 68 -1.13 -13.84 10.27
CA ARG A 68 -0.67 -12.99 11.38
C ARG A 68 -1.86 -12.27 11.99
N ALA A 69 -2.38 -12.80 13.10
CA ALA A 69 -3.52 -12.21 13.82
C ALA A 69 -3.28 -10.73 14.19
N GLU A 70 -2.02 -10.37 14.46
CA GLU A 70 -1.60 -8.99 14.74
C GLU A 70 -1.89 -8.02 13.59
N LEU A 71 -1.96 -8.48 12.34
CA LEU A 71 -2.28 -7.65 11.18
C LEU A 71 -3.78 -7.59 10.88
N SER A 72 -4.59 -8.39 11.59
CA SER A 72 -6.04 -8.44 11.41
C SER A 72 -6.74 -7.78 12.60
N GLN A 73 -6.89 -6.46 12.56
CA GLN A 73 -7.43 -5.66 13.65
C GLN A 73 -8.58 -4.77 13.19
N ILE A 74 -9.46 -4.39 14.11
CA ILE A 74 -10.54 -3.42 13.89
C ILE A 74 -10.28 -2.21 14.79
N ARG A 75 -10.39 -1.01 14.24
CA ARG A 75 -10.33 0.24 15.01
C ARG A 75 -11.38 1.23 14.53
N HIS A 76 -11.83 2.07 15.46
CA HIS A 76 -12.83 3.11 15.25
C HIS A 76 -12.22 4.46 15.61
N GLY A 77 -12.51 5.49 14.83
CA GLY A 77 -12.03 6.85 15.10
C GLY A 77 -11.94 7.71 13.85
N ALA A 78 -11.44 8.93 14.03
CA ALA A 78 -11.13 9.85 12.95
C ALA A 78 -9.91 9.36 12.14
N LEU A 79 -9.80 9.79 10.88
CA LEU A 79 -8.68 9.38 10.03
C LEU A 79 -7.36 9.92 10.58
N GLU A 80 -7.35 11.14 11.08
CA GLU A 80 -6.18 11.86 11.58
C GLU A 80 -5.54 11.11 12.76
N ASP A 81 -6.36 10.63 13.68
CA ASP A 81 -5.92 9.87 14.85
C ASP A 81 -5.39 8.48 14.48
N LEU A 82 -5.99 7.84 13.47
CA LEU A 82 -5.68 6.47 13.08
C LEU A 82 -4.63 6.37 11.98
N PHE A 83 -4.32 7.45 11.27
CA PHE A 83 -3.47 7.43 10.07
C PHE A 83 -2.10 6.80 10.33
N SER A 84 -1.43 7.20 11.42
CA SER A 84 -0.12 6.66 11.79
C SER A 84 -0.16 5.13 12.01
N TRP A 85 -1.24 4.64 12.60
CA TRP A 85 -1.47 3.21 12.80
C TRP A 85 -1.80 2.51 11.49
N LEU A 86 -2.70 3.06 10.67
CA LEU A 86 -3.06 2.52 9.36
C LEU A 86 -1.84 2.40 8.44
N ALA A 87 -1.00 3.44 8.41
CA ALA A 87 0.24 3.45 7.64
C ALA A 87 1.24 2.39 8.14
N LYS A 88 1.35 2.19 9.45
CA LYS A 88 2.17 1.11 10.01
C LYS A 88 1.65 -0.27 9.57
N MET A 89 0.34 -0.50 9.65
CA MET A 89 -0.27 -1.76 9.26
C MET A 89 -0.10 -2.02 7.76
N ASN A 90 -0.30 -1.00 6.92
CA ASN A 90 -0.09 -1.11 5.48
C ASN A 90 1.36 -1.44 5.12
N ARG A 91 2.33 -0.77 5.77
CA ARG A 91 3.77 -1.10 5.62
C ARG A 91 4.12 -2.52 6.07
N SER A 92 3.41 -3.07 7.06
CA SER A 92 3.58 -4.46 7.50
C SER A 92 2.95 -5.50 6.57
N GLY A 93 2.32 -5.07 5.47
CA GLY A 93 1.64 -5.93 4.50
C GLY A 93 0.18 -6.21 4.84
N ALA A 94 -0.46 -5.35 5.64
CA ALA A 94 -1.89 -5.44 5.88
C ALA A 94 -2.69 -4.63 4.85
N GLY A 95 -3.74 -5.23 4.30
CA GLY A 95 -4.76 -4.52 3.52
C GLY A 95 -5.61 -3.67 4.46
N ILE A 96 -5.90 -2.42 4.08
CA ILE A 96 -6.69 -1.47 4.88
C ILE A 96 -8.09 -1.30 4.28
N PHE A 97 -9.13 -1.54 5.07
CA PHE A 97 -10.53 -1.48 4.67
C PHE A 97 -11.32 -0.55 5.58
N VAL A 98 -12.35 0.09 5.03
CA VAL A 98 -13.30 0.92 5.79
C VAL A 98 -14.70 0.33 5.69
N THR A 99 -15.48 0.48 6.76
CA THR A 99 -16.90 0.15 6.74
C THR A 99 -17.67 1.32 6.17
N VAL A 100 -18.40 1.07 5.09
CA VAL A 100 -19.23 2.10 4.46
C VAL A 100 -20.37 2.52 5.37
N ASN A 101 -21.09 1.55 5.94
CA ASN A 101 -22.20 1.85 6.84
C ASN A 101 -21.72 2.35 8.20
N GLU A 102 -22.54 3.21 8.81
CA GLU A 102 -22.31 3.66 10.18
C GLU A 102 -22.44 2.47 11.13
N THR A 103 -21.40 2.24 11.93
CA THR A 103 -21.44 1.24 12.99
C THR A 103 -21.60 1.90 14.36
N ASP A 104 -22.04 1.12 15.33
CA ASP A 104 -22.09 1.50 16.74
C ASP A 104 -20.72 1.59 17.42
N GLY A 105 -19.63 1.38 16.68
CA GLY A 105 -18.27 1.36 17.23
C GLY A 105 -17.92 0.09 18.01
N ARG A 106 -18.79 -0.93 17.99
CA ARG A 106 -18.60 -2.20 18.70
C ARG A 106 -18.41 -3.39 17.75
N GLY A 107 -18.50 -3.16 16.44
CA GLY A 107 -18.37 -4.21 15.43
C GLY A 107 -19.05 -3.88 14.10
N ARG A 108 -19.18 -4.89 13.22
CA ARG A 108 -19.78 -4.77 11.87
C ARG A 108 -20.96 -5.71 11.63
N LYS A 109 -21.47 -6.39 12.66
CA LYS A 109 -22.64 -7.26 12.50
C LYS A 109 -23.85 -6.42 12.11
N LYS A 110 -24.87 -7.06 11.55
CA LYS A 110 -26.13 -6.39 11.17
C LYS A 110 -26.68 -5.54 12.32
N ASP A 111 -26.61 -6.06 13.54
CA ASP A 111 -27.10 -5.40 14.75
C ASP A 111 -26.27 -4.18 15.16
N ASN A 112 -25.03 -4.07 14.66
CA ASN A 112 -24.12 -2.96 14.92
C ASN A 112 -24.26 -1.85 13.89
N ILE A 113 -24.99 -2.07 12.79
CA ILE A 113 -25.20 -1.06 11.76
C ILE A 113 -26.30 -0.10 12.22
N LYS A 114 -25.94 1.17 12.43
CA LYS A 114 -26.87 2.22 12.85
C LYS A 114 -27.64 2.83 11.69
N LYS A 115 -26.94 3.08 10.57
CA LYS A 115 -27.48 3.80 9.42
C LYS A 115 -26.70 3.45 8.15
N VAL A 116 -27.38 3.53 7.01
CA VAL A 116 -26.74 3.55 5.69
C VAL A 116 -26.13 4.93 5.48
N ARG A 117 -24.83 4.98 5.14
CA ARG A 117 -24.11 6.24 4.86
C ARG A 117 -24.03 6.59 3.37
N ALA A 118 -23.94 5.58 2.49
CA ALA A 118 -23.81 5.75 1.03
C ALA A 118 -24.57 4.67 0.27
#